data_AF-A0A095DA07-F1
#
_entry.id   AF-A0A095DA07-F1
#
_cell.length_a   1.000
_cell.length_b   1.000
_cell.length_c   1.000
_cell.angle_alpha   90.00
_cell.angle_beta   90.00
_cell.angle_gamma   90.00
#
_symmetry.space_group_name_H-M   'P 1'
#
loop_
_entity.id
_entity.type
_entity.pdbx_description
1 polymer ?
#
loop_
_entity_poly.entity_id
_entity_poly.type
_entity_poly.pdbx_seq_one_letter_code
_entity_poly.pdbx_strand_id
1 'polypeptide(L)'
;MAQGQSLPLNNSDSQDVLRPGTYQSLLPFVDEILSILHAQTVSPEKISSAQASEQVAPKAKELAQVLESMKLSALSLPGAHLSIEEINNLTDFLEKEGEKRRQILRTFELLDLPLVDDFSLPGAETRAMGTHAFPSPNK
;
A
#
# COMPACT_ATOMS: atom_id res chain seq x y z
N MET A 1 14.43 -12.56 30.73
CA MET A 1 13.17 -13.05 30.13
C MET A 1 12.55 -11.88 29.40
N ALA A 2 12.80 -11.73 28.10
CA ALA A 2 12.21 -10.67 27.30
C ALA A 2 11.09 -11.29 26.46
N GLN A 3 9.85 -10.94 26.79
CA GLN A 3 8.66 -11.35 26.06
C GLN A 3 8.70 -10.71 24.67
N GLY A 4 8.85 -11.52 23.63
CA GLY A 4 8.61 -11.11 22.26
C GLY A 4 7.11 -10.85 22.09
N GLN A 5 6.71 -9.59 22.13
CA GLN A 5 5.40 -9.17 21.65
C GLN A 5 5.39 -9.35 20.12
N SER A 6 4.82 -10.47 19.67
CA SER A 6 4.42 -10.64 18.28
C SER A 6 3.35 -9.61 17.97
N LEU A 7 3.67 -8.66 17.09
CA LEU A 7 2.69 -7.76 16.49
C LEU A 7 1.57 -8.62 15.88
N PRO A 8 0.28 -8.36 16.19
CA PRO A 8 -0.80 -9.04 15.51
C PRO A 8 -0.76 -8.60 14.04
N LEU A 9 -0.37 -9.52 13.16
CA LEU A 9 -0.62 -9.47 11.72
C LEU A 9 -2.14 -9.51 11.54
N ASN A 10 -2.78 -8.37 11.73
CA ASN A 10 -4.17 -8.18 11.37
C ASN A 10 -4.23 -8.19 9.85
N ASN A 11 -4.36 -9.40 9.29
CA ASN A 11 -4.90 -9.61 7.94
C ASN A 11 -6.36 -9.14 7.96
N SER A 12 -6.55 -7.82 7.97
CA SER A 12 -7.79 -7.24 7.50
C SER A 12 -7.77 -7.40 6.00
N ASP A 13 -8.67 -8.25 5.48
CA ASP A 13 -9.07 -8.35 4.08
C ASP A 13 -9.40 -6.95 3.51
N SER A 14 -8.38 -6.16 3.20
CA SER A 14 -8.47 -4.83 2.62
C SER A 14 -8.51 -4.97 1.11
N GLN A 15 -9.52 -5.71 0.64
CA GLN A 15 -10.00 -5.60 -0.73
C GLN A 15 -10.79 -4.29 -0.86
N ASP A 16 -10.09 -3.16 -0.77
CA ASP A 16 -10.51 -1.93 -1.43
C ASP A 16 -9.47 -1.63 -2.50
N VAL A 17 -9.37 -2.59 -3.43
CA VAL A 17 -8.65 -2.43 -4.69
C VAL A 17 -9.30 -1.24 -5.37
N LEU A 18 -8.55 -0.12 -5.42
CA LEU A 18 -8.91 1.14 -6.06
C LEU A 18 -9.83 0.90 -7.26
N ARG A 19 -11.12 1.19 -7.11
CA ARG A 19 -12.08 0.94 -8.19
C ARG A 19 -11.70 1.85 -9.36
N PRO A 20 -11.67 1.34 -10.61
CA PRO A 20 -11.43 2.19 -11.77
C PRO A 20 -12.42 3.36 -11.77
N GLY A 21 -11.91 4.59 -11.92
CA GLY A 21 -12.71 5.82 -11.87
C GLY A 21 -12.82 6.48 -10.49
N THR A 22 -12.22 5.92 -9.42
CA THR A 22 -12.21 6.59 -8.11
C THR A 22 -11.46 7.92 -8.13
N TYR A 23 -10.32 7.99 -8.82
CA TYR A 23 -9.63 9.26 -9.09
C TYR A 23 -10.00 9.74 -10.50
N GLN A 24 -10.92 10.69 -10.55
CA GLN A 24 -11.35 11.31 -11.80
C GLN A 24 -11.07 12.82 -11.80
N SER A 25 -10.97 13.40 -12.99
CA SER A 25 -10.81 14.85 -13.12
C SER A 25 -12.04 15.57 -12.59
N LEU A 26 -11.83 16.59 -11.76
CA LEU A 26 -12.90 17.45 -11.25
C LEU A 26 -13.24 18.61 -12.21
N LEU A 27 -12.39 18.85 -13.22
CA LEU A 27 -12.56 19.96 -14.17
C LEU A 27 -13.92 19.96 -14.88
N PRO A 28 -14.46 18.82 -15.37
CA PRO A 28 -15.76 18.81 -16.02
C PRO A 28 -16.90 19.29 -15.12
N PHE A 29 -16.86 18.93 -13.83
CA PHE A 29 -17.86 19.38 -12.85
C PHE A 29 -17.78 20.88 -12.59
N VAL A 30 -16.56 21.42 -12.54
CA VAL A 30 -16.32 22.86 -12.37
C VAL A 30 -16.77 23.62 -13.61
N ASP A 31 -16.44 23.12 -14.81
CA ASP A 31 -16.83 23.72 -16.09
C ASP A 31 -18.35 23.75 -16.26
N GLU A 32 -19.07 22.68 -15.87
CA GLU A 32 -20.54 22.67 -15.87
C GLU A 32 -21.14 23.74 -14.96
N ILE A 33 -20.63 23.86 -13.72
CA ILE A 33 -21.09 24.88 -12.77
C ILE A 33 -20.81 26.29 -13.32
N LEU A 34 -19.61 26.52 -13.83
CA LEU A 34 -19.22 27.81 -14.40
C LEU A 34 -20.02 28.13 -15.66
N SER A 35 -20.34 27.14 -16.49
CA SER A 35 -21.18 27.30 -17.68
C SER A 35 -22.60 27.75 -17.31
N ILE A 36 -23.19 27.18 -16.25
CA ILE A 36 -24.52 27.58 -15.76
C ILE A 36 -24.48 29.03 -15.24
N LEU A 37 -23.46 29.37 -14.46
CA LEU A 37 -23.28 30.72 -13.95
C LEU A 37 -23.02 31.74 -15.06
N HIS A 38 -22.22 31.38 -16.06
CA HIS A 38 -21.94 32.21 -17.22
C HIS A 38 -23.18 32.42 -18.10
N ALA A 39 -24.01 31.38 -18.27
CA ALA A 39 -25.28 31.51 -18.97
C ALA A 39 -26.21 32.53 -18.28
N GLN A 40 -26.18 32.66 -16.96
CA GLN A 40 -26.95 33.71 -16.27
C GLN A 40 -26.44 35.13 -16.52
N THR A 41 -25.13 35.31 -16.67
CA THR A 41 -24.53 36.65 -16.79
C THR A 41 -24.59 37.19 -18.22
N VAL A 42 -24.59 36.31 -19.22
CA VAL A 42 -24.50 36.68 -20.64
C VAL A 42 -25.80 36.45 -21.42
N SER A 43 -26.74 35.62 -20.92
CA SER A 43 -27.99 35.32 -21.66
C SER A 43 -28.95 36.52 -21.74
N PRO A 44 -29.55 36.79 -22.91
CA PRO A 44 -30.60 37.80 -23.07
C PRO A 44 -31.91 37.41 -22.36
N GLU A 45 -32.19 36.11 -22.20
CA GLU A 45 -33.21 35.59 -21.27
C GLU A 45 -32.55 35.34 -19.92
N LYS A 46 -32.61 36.34 -19.03
CA LYS A 46 -32.09 36.22 -17.67
C LYS A 46 -32.91 35.18 -16.91
N ILE A 47 -32.35 33.99 -16.76
CA ILE A 47 -32.80 32.98 -15.81
C ILE A 47 -32.73 33.61 -14.41
N SER A 48 -33.78 33.50 -13.60
CA SER A 48 -33.79 34.05 -12.24
C SER A 48 -32.64 33.46 -11.43
N SER A 49 -32.04 34.25 -10.52
CA SER A 49 -31.00 33.78 -9.59
C SER A 49 -31.43 32.50 -8.84
N ALA A 50 -32.71 32.38 -8.51
CA ALA A 50 -33.28 31.19 -7.89
C ALA A 50 -33.18 29.93 -8.78
N GLN A 51 -33.40 30.08 -10.09
CA GLN A 51 -33.41 28.96 -11.04
C GLN A 51 -32.00 28.45 -11.36
N ALA A 52 -30.96 29.29 -11.38
CA ALA A 52 -29.60 28.75 -11.49
C ALA A 52 -29.09 28.19 -10.18
N SER A 53 -29.49 28.73 -9.03
CA SER A 53 -29.20 28.08 -7.74
C SER A 53 -29.73 26.64 -7.74
N GLU A 54 -30.94 26.45 -8.26
CA GLU A 54 -31.57 25.13 -8.42
C GLU A 54 -30.82 24.21 -9.40
N GLN A 55 -30.17 24.76 -10.43
CA GLN A 55 -29.35 23.99 -11.38
C GLN A 55 -27.92 23.71 -10.89
N VAL A 56 -27.32 24.63 -10.13
CA VAL A 56 -25.95 24.51 -9.59
C VAL A 56 -25.90 23.62 -8.35
N ALA A 57 -26.90 23.72 -7.46
CA ALA A 57 -26.94 22.94 -6.22
C ALA A 57 -26.77 21.41 -6.41
N PRO A 58 -27.47 20.73 -7.34
CA PRO A 58 -27.27 19.30 -7.55
C PRO A 58 -25.87 18.97 -8.09
N LYS A 59 -25.31 19.83 -8.96
CA LYS A 59 -23.96 19.65 -9.53
C LYS A 59 -22.86 19.86 -8.50
N ALA A 60 -23.01 20.84 -7.62
CA ALA A 60 -22.11 21.05 -6.49
C ALA A 60 -22.17 19.89 -5.48
N LYS A 61 -23.36 19.31 -5.25
CA LYS A 61 -23.53 18.13 -4.40
C LYS A 61 -22.84 16.89 -4.99
N GLU A 62 -22.96 16.70 -6.31
CA GLU A 62 -22.27 15.61 -7.02
C GLU A 62 -20.75 15.75 -6.92
N LEU A 63 -20.21 16.96 -7.14
CA LEU A 63 -18.79 17.27 -6.94
C LEU A 63 -18.33 16.95 -5.51
N ALA A 64 -19.11 17.34 -4.50
CA ALA A 64 -18.78 17.05 -3.10
C ALA A 64 -18.73 15.55 -2.81
N GLN A 65 -19.66 14.77 -3.38
CA GLN A 65 -19.69 13.32 -3.22
C GLN A 65 -18.49 12.65 -3.88
N VAL A 66 -18.09 13.11 -5.07
CA VAL A 66 -16.89 12.63 -5.77
C VAL A 66 -15.63 12.91 -4.95
N LEU A 67 -15.51 14.12 -4.41
CA LEU A 67 -14.39 14.52 -3.55
C LEU A 67 -14.30 13.68 -2.28
N GLU A 68 -15.43 13.41 -1.64
CA GLU A 68 -15.49 12.58 -0.44
C GLU A 68 -15.06 11.14 -0.74
N SER A 69 -15.53 10.58 -1.86
CA SER A 69 -15.10 9.25 -2.32
C SER A 69 -13.59 9.19 -2.60
N MET A 70 -13.04 10.20 -3.28
CA MET A 70 -11.59 10.31 -3.53
C MET A 70 -10.79 10.40 -2.22
N LYS A 71 -11.27 11.17 -1.25
CA LYS A 71 -10.64 11.32 0.06
C LYS A 71 -10.63 9.99 0.83
N LEU A 72 -11.78 9.32 0.90
CA LEU A 72 -11.88 8.03 1.59
C LEU A 72 -10.97 6.98 0.94
N SER A 73 -10.90 6.96 -0.39
CA SER A 73 -9.97 6.10 -1.12
C SER A 73 -8.51 6.46 -0.88
N ALA A 74 -8.18 7.75 -0.76
CA ALA A 74 -6.82 8.16 -0.45
C ALA A 74 -6.40 7.72 0.96
N LEU A 75 -7.32 7.73 1.92
CA LEU A 75 -7.07 7.27 3.29
C LEU A 75 -7.00 5.74 3.40
N SER A 76 -7.63 4.99 2.49
CA SER A 76 -7.56 3.53 2.45
C SER A 76 -6.31 3.00 1.73
N LEU A 77 -5.53 3.87 1.08
CA LEU A 77 -4.28 3.47 0.45
C LEU A 77 -3.28 2.96 1.51
N PRO A 78 -2.61 1.81 1.26
CA PRO A 78 -1.53 1.34 2.12
C PRO A 78 -0.46 2.42 2.26
N GLY A 79 -0.10 2.74 3.50
CA GLY A 79 0.90 3.77 3.80
C GLY A 79 0.40 5.23 3.70
N ALA A 80 -0.89 5.49 3.44
CA ALA A 80 -1.44 6.85 3.39
C ALA A 80 -1.37 7.62 4.72
N HIS A 81 -1.26 6.89 5.84
CA HIS A 81 -1.08 7.47 7.16
C HIS A 81 0.36 7.94 7.42
N LEU A 82 1.31 7.57 6.56
CA LEU A 82 2.70 7.96 6.70
C LEU A 82 2.93 9.31 6.05
N SER A 83 3.56 10.20 6.80
CA SER A 83 4.14 11.42 6.26
C SER A 83 5.30 11.10 5.31
N ILE A 84 5.63 12.05 4.44
CA ILE A 84 6.76 11.92 3.50
C ILE A 84 8.06 11.64 4.25
N GLU A 85 8.25 12.24 5.42
CA GLU A 85 9.42 12.02 6.26
C GLU A 85 9.48 10.58 6.80
N GLU A 86 8.35 10.04 7.27
CA GLU A 86 8.27 8.65 7.74
C GLU A 86 8.52 7.64 6.60
N ILE A 87 8.04 7.93 5.39
CA ILE A 87 8.32 7.12 4.19
C ILE A 87 9.83 7.11 3.88
N ASN A 88 10.47 8.28 3.92
CA ASN A 88 11.92 8.39 3.68
C ASN A 88 12.72 7.65 4.76
N ASN A 89 12.36 7.83 6.04
CA ASN A 89 13.01 7.13 7.15
C ASN A 89 12.88 5.60 7.03
N LEU A 90 11.70 5.10 6.66
CA LEU A 90 11.47 3.69 6.43
C LEU A 90 12.30 3.17 5.24
N THR A 91 12.39 3.95 4.17
CA THR A 91 13.20 3.62 2.99
C THR A 91 14.67 3.49 3.36
N ASP A 92 15.22 4.46 4.09
CA ASP A 92 16.61 4.44 4.57
C ASP A 92 16.89 3.23 5.48
N PHE A 93 15.94 2.89 6.35
CA PHE A 93 16.06 1.72 7.22
C PHE A 93 16.08 0.41 6.41
N LEU A 94 15.16 0.26 5.45
CA LEU A 94 15.09 -0.91 4.59
C LEU A 94 16.34 -1.04 3.70
N GLU A 95 16.88 0.07 3.20
CA GLU A 95 18.11 0.07 2.41
C GLU A 95 19.31 -0.38 3.24
N LYS A 96 19.45 0.13 4.48
CA LYS A 96 20.49 -0.31 5.42
C LYS A 96 20.39 -1.80 5.72
N GLU A 97 19.18 -2.31 5.96
CA GLU A 97 18.97 -3.73 6.24
C GLU A 97 19.24 -4.59 4.99
N GLY A 98 18.88 -4.09 3.81
CA GLY A 98 19.23 -4.68 2.53
C GLY A 98 20.75 -4.76 2.33
N GLU A 99 21.49 -3.72 2.68
CA GLU A 99 22.94 -3.70 2.55
C GLU A 99 23.62 -4.69 3.50
N LYS A 100 23.14 -4.82 4.74
CA LYS A 100 23.64 -5.86 5.67
C LYS A 100 23.48 -7.26 5.07
N ARG A 101 22.32 -7.56 4.49
CA ARG A 101 22.06 -8.86 3.85
C ARG A 101 22.96 -9.07 2.63
N ARG A 102 23.12 -8.05 1.79
CA ARG A 102 24.06 -8.10 0.66
C ARG A 102 25.50 -8.32 1.12
N GLN A 103 25.91 -7.69 2.21
CA GLN A 103 27.25 -7.88 2.77
C GLN A 103 27.46 -9.31 3.27
N ILE A 104 26.47 -9.89 3.96
CA ILE A 104 26.51 -11.30 4.38
C ILE A 104 26.63 -12.23 3.16
N LEU A 105 25.86 -11.98 2.11
CA LEU A 105 25.93 -12.77 0.88
C LEU A 105 27.30 -12.63 0.19
N ARG A 106 27.87 -11.42 0.12
CA ARG A 106 29.24 -11.22 -0.38
C ARG A 106 30.27 -11.96 0.49
N THR A 107 30.09 -12.00 1.81
CA THR A 107 30.99 -12.78 2.67
C THR A 107 30.88 -14.27 2.42
N PHE A 108 29.69 -14.80 2.13
CA PHE A 108 29.53 -16.19 1.73
C PHE A 108 30.08 -16.50 0.33
N GLU A 109 30.10 -15.53 -0.58
CA GLU A 109 30.76 -15.67 -1.88
C GLU A 109 32.29 -15.72 -1.76
N LEU A 110 32.86 -14.99 -0.78
CA LEU A 110 34.31 -14.93 -0.54
C LEU A 110 34.82 -16.05 0.37
N LEU A 111 33.96 -16.60 1.23
CA LEU A 111 34.26 -17.80 1.99
C LEU A 111 34.12 -18.98 1.03
N ASP A 112 35.24 -19.62 0.71
CA ASP A 112 35.26 -20.91 0.02
C ASP A 112 34.63 -21.94 0.97
N LEU A 113 33.30 -22.00 0.96
CA LEU A 113 32.52 -22.89 1.80
C LEU A 113 32.79 -24.31 1.31
N PRO A 114 33.15 -25.26 2.21
CA PRO A 114 33.32 -26.65 1.81
C PRO A 114 32.01 -27.12 1.17
N LEU A 115 32.11 -27.63 -0.06
CA LEU A 115 30.99 -28.25 -0.74
C LEU A 115 30.47 -29.39 0.14
N VAL A 116 29.16 -29.60 0.14
CA VAL A 116 28.50 -30.65 0.94
C VAL A 116 29.11 -32.05 0.66
N ASP A 117 29.77 -32.22 -0.49
CA ASP A 117 30.49 -33.43 -0.88
C ASP A 117 31.75 -33.72 -0.03
N ASP A 118 32.34 -32.74 0.65
CA ASP A 118 33.50 -32.94 1.55
C ASP A 118 33.12 -33.51 2.93
N PHE A 119 31.82 -33.56 3.26
CA PHE A 119 31.32 -34.24 4.47
C PHE A 119 31.02 -35.73 4.25
N SER A 120 31.09 -36.20 3.00
CA SER A 120 30.98 -37.62 2.66
C SER A 120 32.34 -38.32 2.74
N LEU A 121 32.92 -38.40 3.95
CA LEU A 121 33.98 -39.36 4.21
C LEU A 121 33.37 -40.77 4.37
N PRO A 122 33.81 -41.77 3.59
CA PRO A 122 33.34 -43.14 3.71
C PRO A 122 34.05 -43.80 4.89
N GLY A 123 33.38 -43.89 6.05
CA GLY A 123 33.97 -44.61 7.18
C GLY A 123 33.35 -44.41 8.57
N ALA A 124 32.28 -43.63 8.72
CA ALA A 124 31.59 -43.51 10.01
C ALA A 124 30.56 -44.63 10.22
N GLU A 125 31.01 -45.89 10.19
CA GLU A 125 30.26 -46.97 10.83
C GLU A 125 30.55 -46.95 12.34
N THR A 126 29.48 -47.09 13.13
CA THR A 126 29.45 -47.33 14.58
C THR A 126 29.68 -46.13 15.52
N ARG A 127 28.58 -45.47 15.94
CA ARG A 127 28.05 -45.66 17.30
C ARG A 127 26.68 -44.98 17.46
N ALA A 128 25.71 -45.78 17.87
CA ALA A 128 24.38 -45.35 18.27
C ALA A 128 24.42 -44.23 19.31
N MET A 129 23.59 -43.21 19.12
CA MET A 129 22.88 -42.47 20.17
C MET A 129 21.70 -41.78 19.49
N GLY A 130 20.50 -42.28 19.74
CA GLY A 130 19.27 -41.78 19.12
C GLY A 130 18.94 -40.37 19.58
N THR A 131 18.41 -39.57 18.66
CA THR A 131 17.67 -38.34 18.97
C THR A 131 16.53 -38.18 17.97
N HIS A 132 15.34 -38.47 18.49
CA HIS A 132 14.03 -37.93 18.14
C HIS A 132 13.72 -37.58 16.67
N ALA A 133 12.84 -38.40 16.09
CA ALA A 133 12.04 -38.07 14.93
C ALA A 133 11.36 -36.70 15.08
N PHE A 134 11.59 -35.82 14.12
CA PHE A 134 10.74 -34.65 13.88
C PHE A 134 9.40 -35.13 13.30
N PRO A 135 8.25 -34.79 13.91
CA PRO A 135 6.96 -35.09 13.31
C PRO A 135 6.72 -34.13 12.14
N SER A 136 6.50 -34.70 10.95
CA SER A 136 5.96 -33.97 9.81
C SER A 136 4.50 -33.60 10.08
N PRO A 137 4.05 -32.37 9.77
CA PRO A 137 2.67 -31.97 10.00
C PRO A 137 1.75 -32.69 9.02
N ASN A 138 0.72 -33.36 9.56
CA ASN A 138 -0.35 -33.96 8.76
C ASN A 138 -1.23 -32.88 8.13
N LYS A 139 -1.79 -33.25 6.97
CA LYS A 139 -2.84 -32.54 6.22
C LYS A 139 -4.06 -32.22 7.07
#